data_AF-M5G2V4-F1
#
_entry.id   AF-M5G2V4-F1
#
_cell.length_a   1.000
_cell.length_b   1.000
_cell.length_c   1.000
_cell.angle_alpha   90.00
_cell.angle_beta   90.00
_cell.angle_gamma   90.00
#
_symmetry.space_group_name_H-M   'P 1'
#
loop_
_entity.id
_entity.type
_entity.pdbx_description
1 polymer ?
#
loop_
_entity_poly.entity_id
_entity_poly.type
_entity_poly.pdbx_seq_one_letter_code
_entity_poly.pdbx_strand_id
1 'polypeptide(L)'
;MSSGLSKALYDTDPSKAHNPLDKKDAQTHPNTVDAAHLEHRAREKAEEETNMKNRKPTELAQDHGNKPSRGAEIDEELRKDDELRMKEKGIIQ
;
A
#
# COMPACT_ATOMS: atom_id res chain seq x y z
N MET A 1 -22.81 35.16 20.06
CA MET A 1 -22.59 34.51 18.75
C MET A 1 -21.80 33.24 18.98
N SER A 2 -22.39 32.08 18.72
CA SER A 2 -21.71 30.78 18.79
C SER A 2 -22.49 29.76 17.95
N SER A 3 -21.75 28.78 17.41
CA SER A 3 -22.14 27.68 16.51
C SER A 3 -22.16 28.00 15.01
N GLY A 4 -20.96 28.26 14.47
CA GLY A 4 -20.65 28.00 13.08
C GLY A 4 -20.23 26.54 12.85
N LEU A 5 -20.90 25.90 11.89
CA LEU A 5 -20.48 24.73 11.09
C LEU A 5 -20.14 23.41 11.79
N SER A 6 -21.13 22.51 11.84
CA SER A 6 -20.93 21.05 11.91
C SER A 6 -21.77 20.30 10.86
N LYS A 7 -21.74 20.77 9.60
CA LYS A 7 -22.53 20.19 8.49
C LYS A 7 -21.75 19.20 7.61
N ALA A 8 -20.53 18.80 7.97
CA ALA A 8 -19.63 18.09 7.04
C ALA A 8 -19.11 16.71 7.51
N LEU A 9 -19.58 16.15 8.64
CA LEU A 9 -19.03 14.89 9.17
C LEU A 9 -20.00 13.69 9.24
N TYR A 10 -21.29 13.85 8.93
CA TYR A 10 -22.29 12.80 9.20
C TYR A 10 -23.28 12.57 8.05
N ASP A 11 -22.79 12.01 6.95
CA ASP A 11 -23.67 11.35 5.95
C ASP A 11 -22.98 10.17 5.25
N THR A 12 -21.94 9.61 5.86
CA THR A 12 -21.31 8.36 5.40
C THR A 12 -21.61 7.27 6.42
N ASP A 13 -22.84 6.78 6.42
CA ASP A 13 -23.19 5.58 7.16
C ASP A 13 -22.56 4.35 6.46
N PRO A 14 -21.53 3.69 7.03
CA PRO A 14 -20.94 2.52 6.42
C PRO A 14 -21.93 1.34 6.32
N SER A 15 -23.06 1.37 7.04
CA SER A 15 -24.10 0.35 6.92
C SER A 15 -24.86 0.42 5.59
N LYS A 16 -24.75 1.53 4.86
CA LYS A 16 -25.34 1.72 3.53
C LYS A 16 -24.32 1.53 2.40
N ALA A 17 -23.18 0.88 2.70
CA ALA A 17 -22.27 0.43 1.68
C ALA A 17 -22.93 -0.71 0.87
N HIS A 18 -22.92 -0.56 -0.45
CA HIS A 18 -23.31 -1.61 -1.37
C HIS A 18 -22.41 -2.84 -1.18
N ASN A 19 -23.01 -4.04 -1.18
CA ASN A 19 -22.29 -5.30 -1.03
C ASN A 19 -22.48 -6.12 -2.31
N PRO A 20 -21.41 -6.38 -3.09
CA PRO A 20 -21.53 -7.14 -4.34
C PRO A 20 -21.96 -8.60 -4.14
N LEU A 21 -21.86 -9.14 -2.93
CA LEU A 21 -22.33 -10.48 -2.57
C LEU A 21 -23.81 -10.49 -2.14
N ASP A 22 -24.42 -9.33 -1.90
CA ASP A 22 -25.82 -9.23 -1.53
C ASP A 22 -26.71 -9.30 -2.77
N LYS A 23 -27.50 -10.37 -2.86
CA LYS A 23 -28.48 -10.60 -3.94
C LYS A 23 -29.60 -9.56 -3.95
N LYS A 24 -29.79 -8.82 -2.86
CA LYS A 24 -30.79 -7.74 -2.72
C LYS A 24 -30.21 -6.36 -2.95
N ASP A 25 -28.92 -6.26 -3.25
CA ASP A 25 -28.33 -5.00 -3.62
C ASP A 25 -28.92 -4.50 -4.95
N ALA A 26 -29.20 -3.21 -5.02
CA ALA A 26 -29.76 -2.53 -6.18
C ALA A 26 -28.69 -2.13 -7.21
N GLN A 27 -27.45 -2.59 -7.07
CA GLN A 27 -26.42 -2.36 -8.08
C GLN A 27 -26.77 -3.02 -9.41
N THR A 28 -26.53 -2.30 -10.49
CA THR A 28 -26.67 -2.84 -11.85
C THR A 28 -25.46 -3.71 -12.19
N HIS A 29 -25.67 -4.72 -13.05
CA HIS A 29 -24.60 -5.61 -13.52
C HIS A 29 -23.32 -4.90 -14.00
N PRO A 30 -23.36 -3.85 -14.85
CA PRO A 30 -22.15 -3.14 -15.25
C PRO A 30 -21.41 -2.51 -14.06
N ASN A 31 -22.13 -1.93 -13.10
CA ASN A 31 -21.50 -1.32 -11.93
C ASN A 31 -20.77 -2.36 -11.07
N THR A 32 -21.32 -3.57 -10.94
CA THR A 32 -20.66 -4.67 -10.23
C THR A 32 -19.39 -5.13 -10.93
N VAL A 33 -19.41 -5.21 -12.27
CA VAL A 33 -18.23 -5.58 -13.08
C VAL A 33 -17.13 -4.51 -12.95
N ASP A 34 -17.50 -3.24 -13.05
CA ASP A 34 -16.57 -2.13 -12.90
C ASP A 34 -15.96 -2.07 -11.49
N ALA A 35 -16.77 -2.31 -10.45
CA ALA A 35 -16.30 -2.41 -9.08
C ALA A 35 -15.29 -3.57 -8.89
N ALA A 36 -15.58 -4.74 -9.45
CA ALA A 36 -14.67 -5.88 -9.41
C ALA A 36 -13.33 -5.60 -10.13
N HIS A 37 -13.37 -4.94 -11.29
CA HIS A 37 -12.15 -4.53 -11.99
C HIS A 37 -11.33 -3.50 -11.21
N LEU A 38 -11.99 -2.54 -10.56
CA LEU A 38 -11.32 -1.55 -9.73
C LEU A 38 -10.64 -2.22 -8.53
N GLU A 39 -11.32 -3.13 -7.85
CA GLU A 39 -10.76 -3.89 -6.73
C GLU A 39 -9.56 -4.73 -7.17
N HIS A 40 -9.66 -5.42 -8.31
CA HIS A 40 -8.54 -6.20 -8.85
C HIS A 40 -7.31 -5.32 -9.11
N ARG A 41 -7.49 -4.18 -9.79
CA ARG A 41 -6.40 -3.23 -10.05
C ARG A 41 -5.81 -2.64 -8.77
N ALA A 42 -6.64 -2.40 -7.76
CA ALA A 42 -6.18 -1.92 -6.47
C ALA A 42 -5.31 -2.97 -5.75
N ARG A 43 -5.71 -4.25 -5.82
CA ARG A 43 -4.92 -5.37 -5.28
C ARG A 43 -3.59 -5.52 -6.03
N GLU A 44 -3.61 -5.51 -7.36
CA GLU A 44 -2.38 -5.58 -8.17
C GLU A 44 -1.42 -4.44 -7.83
N LYS A 45 -1.91 -3.21 -7.72
CA LYS A 45 -1.08 -2.07 -7.30
C LYS A 45 -0.54 -2.22 -5.90
N ALA A 46 -1.34 -2.72 -4.96
CA ALA A 46 -0.87 -2.96 -3.60
C ALA A 46 0.23 -4.04 -3.58
N GLU A 47 0.05 -5.12 -4.33
CA GLU A 47 1.08 -6.17 -4.49
C GLU A 47 2.35 -5.59 -5.13
N GLU A 48 2.24 -4.79 -6.19
CA GLU A 48 3.37 -4.12 -6.82
C GLU A 48 4.11 -3.20 -5.85
N GLU A 49 3.39 -2.36 -5.10
CA GLU A 49 3.96 -1.50 -4.08
C GLU A 49 4.66 -2.29 -2.97
N THR A 50 4.09 -3.42 -2.51
CA THR A 50 4.74 -4.27 -1.51
C THR A 50 6.02 -4.89 -2.05
N ASN A 51 6.00 -5.35 -3.29
CA ASN A 51 7.18 -5.88 -3.96
C ASN A 51 8.26 -4.80 -4.13
N MET A 52 7.89 -3.57 -4.49
CA MET A 52 8.83 -2.45 -4.57
C MET A 52 9.40 -2.05 -3.21
N LYS A 53 8.59 -2.07 -2.14
CA LYS A 53 9.04 -1.78 -0.77
C LYS A 53 10.09 -2.77 -0.25
N ASN A 54 10.02 -4.03 -0.70
CA ASN A 54 10.96 -5.08 -0.29
C ASN A 54 12.27 -5.07 -1.09
N ARG A 55 12.34 -4.35 -2.21
CA ARG A 55 13.56 -4.24 -3.02
C ARG A 55 14.64 -3.43 -2.30
N LYS A 56 15.90 -3.68 -2.63
CA LYS A 56 16.99 -2.87 -2.09
C LYS A 56 16.97 -1.46 -2.69
N PRO A 57 17.37 -0.44 -1.93
CA PRO A 57 17.46 0.94 -2.43
C PRO A 57 18.37 1.10 -3.66
N THR A 58 19.37 0.24 -3.80
CA THR A 58 20.37 0.27 -4.89
C THR A 58 19.90 -0.42 -6.18
N GLU A 59 18.93 -1.32 -6.09
CA GLU A 59 18.48 -2.15 -7.23
C GLU A 59 17.82 -1.31 -8.33
N LEU A 60 17.00 -0.31 -7.97
CA LEU A 60 16.33 0.52 -8.97
C LEU A 60 17.32 1.30 -9.86
N ALA A 61 18.41 1.80 -9.26
CA ALA A 61 19.45 2.50 -10.02
C ALA A 61 20.21 1.53 -10.94
N GLN A 62 20.54 0.34 -10.43
CA GLN A 62 21.25 -0.69 -11.19
C GLN A 62 20.42 -1.23 -12.36
N ASP A 63 19.12 -1.50 -12.14
CA ASP A 63 18.16 -1.94 -13.17
C ASP A 63 18.08 -0.94 -14.33
N HIS A 64 18.22 0.35 -14.02
CA HIS A 64 18.21 1.44 -15.00
C HIS A 64 19.59 1.73 -15.60
N GLY A 65 20.63 0.95 -15.27
CA GLY A 65 22.00 1.13 -15.74
C GLY A 65 22.73 2.34 -15.13
N ASN A 66 22.18 2.91 -14.06
CA ASN A 66 22.73 4.08 -13.38
C ASN A 66 23.53 3.67 -12.14
N LYS A 67 24.46 4.53 -11.74
CA LYS A 67 25.13 4.36 -10.45
C LYS A 67 24.14 4.71 -9.31
N PRO A 68 24.00 3.86 -8.27
CA PRO A 68 23.22 4.22 -7.09
C PRO A 68 23.75 5.50 -6.43
N SER A 69 22.86 6.22 -5.76
CA SER A 69 23.27 7.41 -5.01
C SER A 69 24.08 7.00 -3.78
N ARG A 70 24.93 7.92 -3.30
CA ARG A 70 25.70 7.68 -2.07
C ARG A 70 24.79 7.37 -0.86
N GLY A 71 23.60 7.94 -0.81
CA GLY A 71 22.61 7.64 0.23
C GLY A 71 22.11 6.20 0.14
N ALA A 72 21.73 5.75 -1.06
CA ALA A 72 21.26 4.38 -1.28
C ALA A 72 22.33 3.33 -0.97
N GLU A 73 23.61 3.62 -1.27
CA GLU A 73 24.75 2.77 -0.89
C GLU A 73 24.88 2.64 0.64
N ILE A 74 24.77 3.76 1.37
CA ILE A 74 24.83 3.78 2.85
C ILE A 74 23.64 3.06 3.47
N ASP A 75 22.43 3.27 2.95
CA ASP A 75 21.23 2.60 3.45
C ASP A 75 21.32 1.07 3.29
N GLU A 76 21.90 0.58 2.18
CA GLU A 76 22.15 -0.86 2.01
C GLU A 76 23.20 -1.39 3.00
N GLU A 77 24.26 -0.63 3.26
CA GLU A 77 25.31 -1.00 4.23
C GLU A 77 24.75 -1.07 5.66
N LEU A 78 24.01 -0.04 6.09
CA LEU A 78 23.36 -0.02 7.40
C LEU A 78 22.41 -1.19 7.60
N ARG A 79 21.61 -1.52 6.57
CA ARG A 79 20.68 -2.66 6.64
C ARG A 79 21.43 -3.99 6.85
N LYS A 80 22.56 -4.19 6.17
CA LYS A 80 23.39 -5.40 6.32
C LYS A 80 24.02 -5.48 7.72
N ASP A 81 24.53 -4.37 8.21
CA ASP A 81 25.11 -4.28 9.56
C ASP A 81 24.06 -4.55 10.65
N ASP A 82 22.85 -4.02 10.49
CA ASP A 82 21.74 -4.29 11.40
C ASP A 82 21.32 -5.76 11.37
N GLU A 83 21.19 -6.36 10.18
CA GLU A 83 20.89 -7.80 10.02
C GLU A 83 21.96 -8.68 10.70
N LEU A 84 23.25 -8.35 10.56
CA LEU A 84 24.35 -9.06 11.22
C LEU A 84 24.29 -8.91 12.74
N ARG A 85 24.11 -7.69 13.24
CA ARG A 85 23.99 -7.44 14.69
C ARG A 85 22.79 -8.15 15.31
N MET A 86 21.67 -8.22 14.59
CA MET A 86 20.48 -8.93 15.07
C MET A 86 20.71 -10.45 15.12
N LYS A 87 21.47 -11.02 14.18
CA LYS A 87 21.91 -12.41 14.20
C LYS A 87 22.86 -12.70 15.35
N GLU A 88 23.87 -11.85 15.56
CA GLU A 88 24.82 -11.97 16.69
C GLU A 88 24.12 -11.89 18.05
N LYS A 89 23.09 -11.05 18.16
CA LYS A 89 22.26 -10.93 19.36
C LYS A 89 21.20 -12.03 19.52
N GLY A 90 21.06 -12.94 18.54
CA GLY A 90 20.08 -14.03 18.57
C GLY A 90 18.62 -13.57 18.51
N ILE A 91 18.36 -12.34 18.03
CA ILE A 91 17.00 -11.77 17.93
C ILE A 91 16.28 -12.28 16.68
N ILE A 92 17.05 -12.55 15.62
CA ILE A 92 16.57 -13.12 14.37
C ILE A 92 17.47 -14.33 14.11
N GLN A 93 16.88 -15.52 14.01
CA GLN A 93 17.58 -16.80 13.90
C GLN A 93 17.39 -17.41 12.51
#